data_AF-A0A0F9TLS4-F1
#
_entry.id   AF-A0A0F9TLS4-F1
#
_cell.length_a   1.000
_cell.length_b   1.000
_cell.length_c   1.000
_cell.angle_alpha   90.00
_cell.angle_beta   90.00
_cell.angle_gamma   90.00
#
_symmetry.space_group_name_H-M   'P 1'
#
loop_
_entity.id
_entity.type
_entity.pdbx_description
1 polymer ?
#
loop_
_entity_poly.entity_id
_entity_poly.type
_entity_poly.pdbx_seq_one_letter_code
_entity_poly.pdbx_strand_id
1 'polypeptide(L)'
;MADLHIVHEAIEKRIKWLEDITKRLDDVGNIKAIALGDYDKAIAIATAKLALGTVKEVCGVAIDGKPPATLIKKLAEGMCSDERVTQEIATNAYKSIITKIGVLSATLNAKQSIFRHIS
;
A
#
# COMPACT_ATOMS: atom_id res chain seq x y z
N MET A 1 24.44 2.74 -36.96
CA MET A 1 23.01 3.01 -37.23
C MET A 1 22.08 2.01 -36.55
N ALA A 2 22.31 0.69 -36.63
CA ALA A 2 21.47 -0.31 -35.95
C ALA A 2 21.41 -0.14 -34.41
N ASP A 3 22.54 0.14 -33.75
CA ASP A 3 22.58 0.35 -32.29
C ASP A 3 21.82 1.60 -31.82
N LEU A 4 21.78 2.65 -32.64
CA LEU A 4 21.07 3.88 -32.32
C LEU A 4 19.55 3.65 -32.26
N HIS A 5 19.05 2.85 -33.20
CA HIS A 5 17.63 2.49 -33.28
C HIS A 5 17.22 1.62 -32.09
N ILE A 6 18.04 0.63 -31.71
CA ILE A 6 17.79 -0.24 -30.55
C ILE A 6 17.69 0.57 -29.25
N VAL A 7 18.58 1.56 -29.04
CA VAL A 7 18.56 2.39 -27.84
C VAL A 7 17.33 3.30 -27.82
N HIS A 8 16.95 3.86 -28.97
CA HIS A 8 15.75 4.68 -29.10
C HIS A 8 14.47 3.91 -28.75
N GLU A 9 14.26 2.73 -29.35
CA GLU A 9 13.11 1.87 -29.04
C GLU A 9 13.05 1.49 -27.55
N ALA A 10 14.21 1.22 -26.94
CA ALA A 10 14.29 0.88 -25.53
C ALA A 10 13.91 2.06 -24.62
N ILE A 11 14.19 3.30 -25.04
CA ILE A 11 13.78 4.53 -24.34
C ILE A 11 12.26 4.70 -24.44
N GLU A 12 11.69 4.64 -25.65
CA GLU A 12 10.24 4.78 -25.86
C GLU A 12 9.44 3.74 -25.09
N LYS A 13 9.90 2.47 -25.11
CA LYS A 13 9.28 1.39 -24.33
C LYS A 13 9.28 1.69 -22.83
N ARG A 14 10.36 2.30 -22.31
CA ARG A 14 10.47 2.64 -20.89
C ARG A 14 9.58 3.82 -20.50
N ILE A 15 9.44 4.82 -21.39
CA ILE A 15 8.51 5.93 -21.23
C ILE A 15 7.07 5.41 -21.15
N LYS A 16 6.67 4.53 -22.08
CA LYS A 16 5.33 3.92 -22.05
C LYS A 16 5.07 3.16 -20.75
N TRP A 17 6.05 2.39 -20.27
CA TRP A 17 5.92 1.69 -18.97
C TRP A 17 5.80 2.66 -17.78
N LEU A 18 6.49 3.79 -17.81
CA LEU A 18 6.36 4.85 -16.80
C LEU A 18 4.96 5.47 -16.81
N GLU A 19 4.40 5.74 -17.99
CA GLU A 19 3.04 6.26 -18.11
C GLU A 19 2.00 5.27 -17.57
N ASP A 20 2.11 3.99 -17.94
CA ASP A 20 1.19 2.94 -17.51
C ASP A 20 1.25 2.72 -15.99
N ILE A 21 2.44 2.71 -15.39
CA ILE A 21 2.58 2.51 -13.95
C ILE A 21 2.14 3.74 -13.14
N THR A 22 2.30 4.94 -13.71
CA THR A 22 1.86 6.18 -13.05
C THR A 22 0.34 6.26 -13.00
N LYS A 23 -0.37 5.85 -14.06
CA LYS A 23 -1.84 5.74 -14.01
C LYS A 23 -2.31 4.82 -12.88
N ARG A 24 -1.61 3.69 -12.68
CA ARG A 24 -1.92 2.73 -11.61
C ARG A 24 -1.59 3.26 -10.22
N LEU A 25 -0.73 4.28 -10.08
CA LEU A 25 -0.36 4.87 -8.80
C LEU A 25 -1.56 5.51 -8.11
N ASP A 26 -2.42 6.19 -8.88
CA ASP A 26 -3.63 6.83 -8.36
C ASP A 26 -4.61 5.78 -7.83
N ASP A 27 -4.81 4.69 -8.59
CA ASP A 27 -5.68 3.58 -8.18
C ASP A 27 -5.21 2.96 -6.86
N VAL A 28 -3.92 2.64 -6.74
CA VAL A 28 -3.40 2.06 -5.48
C VAL A 28 -3.33 3.07 -4.34
N GLY A 29 -3.19 4.36 -4.66
CA GLY A 29 -3.28 5.45 -3.68
C GLY A 29 -4.68 5.51 -3.06
N ASN A 30 -5.71 5.45 -3.90
CA ASN A 30 -7.11 5.42 -3.47
C ASN A 30 -7.42 4.17 -2.63
N ILE A 31 -7.00 3.00 -3.10
CA ILE A 31 -7.17 1.73 -2.35
C ILE A 31 -6.50 1.82 -0.98
N LYS A 32 -5.28 2.37 -0.91
CA LYS A 32 -4.58 2.58 0.37
C LYS A 32 -5.33 3.55 1.28
N ALA A 33 -5.86 4.65 0.75
CA ALA A 33 -6.61 5.62 1.53
C ALA A 33 -7.89 5.02 2.11
N ILE A 34 -8.63 4.25 1.30
CA ILE A 34 -9.84 3.54 1.73
C ILE A 34 -9.48 2.52 2.82
N ALA A 35 -8.49 1.66 2.59
CA ALA A 35 -8.11 0.63 3.56
C ALA A 35 -7.62 1.22 4.91
N LEU A 36 -6.95 2.38 4.87
CA LEU A 36 -6.58 3.13 6.07
C LEU A 36 -7.82 3.62 6.82
N GLY A 37 -8.77 4.25 6.11
CA GLY A 37 -10.01 4.74 6.70
C GLY A 37 -10.89 3.63 7.28
N ASP A 38 -10.97 2.48 6.59
CA ASP A 38 -11.73 1.32 7.04
C ASP A 38 -11.14 0.73 8.32
N TYR A 39 -9.82 0.61 8.41
CA TYR A 39 -9.14 0.16 9.63
C TYR A 39 -9.35 1.13 10.80
N ASP A 40 -9.19 2.44 10.58
CA ASP A 40 -9.40 3.45 11.62
C ASP A 40 -10.84 3.46 12.13
N LYS A 41 -11.81 3.25 11.23
CA LYS A 41 -13.21 3.09 11.59
C LYS A 41 -13.47 1.80 12.38
N ALA A 42 -12.94 0.68 11.91
CA ALA A 42 -13.11 -0.63 12.56
C ALA A 42 -12.56 -0.60 13.99
N ILE A 43 -11.35 -0.07 14.17
CA ILE A 43 -10.71 -0.02 15.49
C ILE A 43 -11.43 0.94 16.45
N ALA A 44 -11.95 2.06 15.96
CA ALA A 44 -12.76 2.97 16.77
C ALA A 44 -14.06 2.29 17.24
N ILE A 45 -14.74 1.58 16.35
CA ILE A 45 -15.96 0.82 16.67
C ILE A 45 -15.65 -0.29 17.67
N ALA A 46 -14.60 -1.08 17.45
CA ALA A 46 -14.20 -2.16 18.35
C ALA A 46 -13.83 -1.62 19.75
N THR A 47 -13.06 -0.54 19.80
CA THR A 47 -12.70 0.16 21.04
C THR A 47 -13.95 0.61 21.80
N ALA A 48 -14.92 1.23 21.11
CA ALA A 48 -16.16 1.68 21.73
C ALA A 48 -17.00 0.50 22.27
N LYS A 49 -17.14 -0.58 21.49
CA LYS A 49 -17.89 -1.78 21.90
C LYS A 49 -17.29 -2.42 23.15
N LEU A 50 -15.96 -2.53 23.21
CA LEU A 50 -15.22 -3.04 24.37
C LEU A 50 -15.34 -2.11 25.58
N ALA A 51 -15.25 -0.79 25.38
CA ALA A 51 -15.41 0.20 26.45
C ALA A 51 -16.82 0.21 27.06
N LEU A 52 -17.84 -0.13 26.27
CA LEU A 52 -19.23 -0.29 26.72
C LEU A 52 -19.52 -1.69 27.30
N GLY A 53 -18.58 -2.64 27.24
CA GLY A 53 -18.79 -4.01 27.72
C GLY A 53 -19.81 -4.81 26.90
N THR A 54 -20.06 -4.42 25.65
CA THR A 54 -21.05 -5.07 24.77
C THR A 54 -20.51 -6.32 24.06
N VAL A 55 -19.19 -6.50 24.08
CA VAL A 55 -18.51 -7.62 23.43
C VAL A 55 -18.43 -8.79 24.41
N LYS A 56 -18.97 -9.94 24.00
CA LYS A 56 -18.94 -11.17 24.81
C LYS A 56 -17.81 -12.12 24.42
N GLU A 57 -17.20 -11.89 23.26
CA GLU A 57 -16.17 -12.76 22.69
C GLU A 57 -15.20 -11.93 21.86
N VAL A 58 -13.89 -12.18 22.02
CA VAL A 58 -12.83 -11.62 21.18
C VAL A 58 -11.91 -12.76 20.75
N CYS A 59 -11.69 -12.89 19.45
CA CYS A 59 -10.78 -13.89 18.87
C CYS A 59 -11.05 -15.33 19.35
N GLY A 60 -12.33 -15.74 19.49
CA GLY A 60 -12.68 -17.07 19.99
C GLY A 60 -12.66 -17.23 21.51
N VAL A 61 -12.32 -16.16 22.25
CA VAL A 61 -12.21 -16.19 23.71
C VAL A 61 -13.35 -15.38 24.33
N ALA A 62 -14.14 -16.04 25.17
CA ALA A 62 -15.20 -15.37 25.93
C ALA A 62 -14.60 -14.35 26.90
N ILE A 63 -15.22 -13.16 26.97
CA ILE A 63 -14.85 -12.11 27.92
C ILE A 63 -16.01 -11.89 28.87
N ASP A 64 -15.72 -11.91 30.17
CA ASP A 64 -16.69 -11.55 31.19
C ASP A 64 -16.60 -10.06 31.51
N GLY A 65 -17.66 -9.33 31.17
CA GLY A 65 -17.80 -7.90 31.44
C GLY A 65 -16.84 -7.01 30.65
N LYS A 66 -16.56 -5.84 31.22
CA LYS A 66 -15.75 -4.79 30.59
C LYS A 66 -14.26 -5.06 30.81
N PRO A 67 -13.44 -5.20 29.74
CA PRO A 67 -12.01 -5.39 29.90
C PRO A 67 -11.34 -4.13 30.48
N PRO A 68 -10.20 -4.29 31.20
CA PRO A 68 -9.40 -3.17 31.69
C PRO A 68 -9.03 -2.19 30.57
N ALA A 69 -9.02 -0.89 30.87
CA ALA A 69 -8.73 0.15 29.87
C ALA A 69 -7.39 -0.05 29.14
N THR A 70 -6.39 -0.60 29.83
CA THR A 70 -5.07 -0.93 29.26
C THR A 70 -5.10 -2.07 28.24
N LEU A 71 -6.13 -2.93 28.28
CA LEU A 71 -6.30 -4.07 27.37
C LEU A 71 -7.27 -3.77 26.22
N ILE A 72 -8.16 -2.79 26.36
CA ILE A 72 -9.14 -2.43 25.32
C ILE A 72 -8.48 -2.22 23.96
N LYS A 73 -7.38 -1.45 23.91
CA LYS A 73 -6.67 -1.18 22.65
C LYS A 73 -6.13 -2.46 22.00
N LYS A 74 -5.47 -3.32 22.76
CA LYS A 74 -4.90 -4.58 22.26
C LYS A 74 -5.99 -5.55 21.78
N LEU A 75 -7.11 -5.61 22.49
CA LEU A 75 -8.26 -6.42 22.09
C LEU A 75 -8.91 -5.87 20.82
N ALA A 76 -9.07 -4.55 20.70
CA ALA A 76 -9.58 -3.92 19.50
C ALA A 76 -8.67 -4.17 18.29
N GLU A 77 -7.35 -4.10 18.45
CA GLU A 77 -6.37 -4.46 17.42
C GLU A 77 -6.51 -5.93 17.00
N GLY A 78 -6.72 -6.85 17.95
CA GLY A 78 -6.96 -8.26 17.65
C GLY A 78 -8.26 -8.48 16.88
N MET A 79 -9.34 -7.80 17.27
CA MET A 79 -10.65 -7.87 16.60
C MET A 79 -10.61 -7.33 15.16
N CYS A 80 -9.74 -6.37 14.87
CA CYS A 80 -9.64 -5.72 13.57
C CYS A 80 -8.40 -6.19 12.78
N SER A 81 -7.97 -7.44 13.01
CA SER A 81 -6.75 -7.97 12.41
C SER A 81 -6.87 -8.14 10.90
N ASP A 82 -8.05 -8.44 10.37
CA ASP A 82 -8.28 -8.58 8.93
C ASP A 82 -8.22 -7.22 8.21
N GLU A 83 -8.82 -6.17 8.79
CA GLU A 83 -8.71 -4.81 8.28
C GLU A 83 -7.26 -4.32 8.35
N ARG A 84 -6.53 -4.68 9.42
CA ARG A 84 -5.10 -4.37 9.55
C ARG A 84 -4.28 -5.02 8.44
N VAL A 85 -4.53 -6.29 8.14
CA VAL A 85 -3.87 -7.01 7.04
C VAL A 85 -4.18 -6.34 5.70
N THR A 86 -5.44 -5.99 5.47
CA THR A 86 -5.88 -5.30 4.25
C THR A 86 -5.14 -3.96 4.06
N GLN A 87 -5.05 -3.16 5.13
CA GLN A 87 -4.32 -1.90 5.15
C GLN A 87 -2.82 -2.08 4.85
N GLU A 88 -2.19 -3.09 5.42
CA GLU A 88 -0.77 -3.40 5.18
C GLU A 88 -0.52 -3.85 3.74
N ILE A 89 -1.39 -4.69 3.17
CA ILE A 89 -1.32 -5.09 1.77
C ILE A 89 -1.41 -3.87 0.85
N ALA A 90 -2.39 -2.99 1.07
CA ALA A 90 -2.56 -1.78 0.27
C ALA A 90 -1.36 -0.83 0.40
N THR A 91 -0.82 -0.69 1.61
CA THR A 91 0.38 0.12 1.87
C THR A 91 1.61 -0.42 1.13
N ASN A 92 1.81 -1.74 1.15
CA ASN A 92 2.92 -2.38 0.48
C ASN A 92 2.78 -2.34 -1.05
N ALA A 93 1.57 -2.48 -1.58
CA ALA A 93 1.28 -2.31 -3.00
C ALA A 93 1.65 -0.90 -3.48
N TYR A 94 1.24 0.13 -2.73
CA TYR A 94 1.58 1.52 -3.00
C TYR A 94 3.10 1.76 -2.99
N LYS A 95 3.80 1.31 -1.94
CA LYS A 95 5.27 1.41 -1.85
C LYS A 95 5.96 0.69 -3.01
N SER A 96 5.50 -0.50 -3.37
CA SER A 96 6.05 -1.27 -4.48
C SER A 96 5.98 -0.51 -5.81
N ILE A 97 4.86 0.17 -6.08
CA ILE A 97 4.70 0.98 -7.30
C ILE A 97 5.67 2.17 -7.30
N ILE A 98 5.80 2.89 -6.19
CA ILE A 98 6.78 3.99 -6.07
C ILE A 98 8.19 3.49 -6.34
N THR A 99 8.60 2.37 -5.74
CA THR A 99 9.92 1.79 -5.97
C THR A 99 10.13 1.43 -7.44
N LYS A 100 9.13 0.83 -8.09
CA LYS A 100 9.18 0.51 -9.53
C LYS A 100 9.34 1.75 -10.38
N ILE A 101 8.61 2.83 -10.09
CA ILE A 101 8.77 4.13 -10.76
C ILE A 101 10.21 4.62 -10.63
N GLY A 102 10.77 4.60 -9.42
CA GLY A 102 12.17 5.00 -9.18
C GLY A 102 13.17 4.20 -10.01
N VAL A 103 13.02 2.86 -10.07
CA VAL A 103 13.88 1.99 -10.88
C VAL A 103 13.72 2.27 -12.38
N LEU A 104 12.48 2.44 -12.85
CA LEU A 104 12.17 2.75 -14.25
C LEU A 104 12.83 4.07 -14.68
N SER A 105 12.67 5.13 -13.88
CA SER A 105 13.26 6.46 -14.11
C SER A 105 14.79 6.41 -14.11
N ALA A 106 15.41 5.72 -13.15
CA ALA A 106 16.86 5.56 -13.12
C ALA A 106 17.39 4.82 -14.37
N THR A 107 16.67 3.79 -14.81
CA THR A 107 17.00 3.05 -16.03
C THR A 107 16.88 3.94 -17.28
N LEU A 108 15.82 4.75 -17.35
CA LEU A 108 15.59 5.68 -18.46
C LEU A 108 16.71 6.72 -18.55
N ASN A 109 17.08 7.33 -17.42
CA ASN A 109 18.17 8.30 -17.35
C ASN A 109 19.50 7.70 -17.82
N ALA A 110 19.81 6.47 -17.41
CA ALA A 110 21.02 5.77 -17.86
C ALA A 110 21.01 5.57 -19.39
N LYS A 111 19.87 5.13 -19.96
CA LYS A 111 19.73 4.94 -21.41
C LYS A 111 19.82 6.24 -22.19
N GLN A 112 19.18 7.31 -21.71
CA GLN A 112 19.29 8.64 -22.32
C GLN A 112 20.72 9.17 -22.27
N SER A 113 21.46 8.90 -21.19
CA SER A 113 22.87 9.26 -21.11
C SER A 113 23.69 8.51 -22.15
N ILE A 114 23.50 7.20 -22.31
CA ILE A 114 24.16 6.41 -23.35
C ILE A 114 23.83 6.98 -24.73
N PHE A 115 22.54 7.20 -25.01
CA PHE A 115 22.07 7.74 -26.28
C PHE A 115 22.80 9.02 -26.67
N ARG A 116 22.93 9.98 -25.74
CA ARG A 116 23.67 11.25 -25.97
C ARG A 116 25.14 11.08 -26.35
N HIS A 117 25.78 9.97 -25.96
CA HIS A 117 27.19 9.71 -26.26
C HIS A 117 27.41 8.89 -27.53
N ILE A 118 26.36 8.25 -28.05
CA ILE A 118 26.42 7.43 -29.27
C ILE A 118 25.68 8.06 -30.46
N SER A 119 24.93 9.15 -30.21
CA SER A 119 24.21 9.96 -31.20
C SER A 119 25.10 10.99 -31.87
#